data_AF-A0A853EE91-F1
#
_entry.id   AF-A0A853EE91-F1
#
_cell.length_a   1.000
_cell.length_b   1.000
_cell.length_c   1.000
_cell.angle_alpha   90.00
_cell.angle_beta   90.00
_cell.angle_gamma   90.00
#
_symmetry.space_group_name_H-M   'P 1'
#
loop_
_entity.id
_entity.type
_entity.pdbx_description
1 polymer ?
#
loop_
_entity_poly.entity_id
_entity_poly.type
_entity_poly.pdbx_seq_one_letter_code
_entity_poly.pdbx_strand_id
1 'polypeptide(L)'
;MDNGASFEPLSGSLNSVIPPAVQHLTVEVSAADGQYLAQAKWDTPRVVKGVRFSLRLTNGSGEDSRLVTTAITADTEHRFSGLPLGEYTLTVRAINRYGQQGEPATTTFRINAPAKPATIELTPGYFQITAVPRLAVYDPTVQFEFWFSEAKIADTSQVETSARYLGTGSQWSVSGPHIKPGKDFWFYVRSVNLVGKSAFVEVSGQPSNDGEGYLEFFREKIGKLHLAQGLWELIDNSQLADEMAEMKTTITETRNEITQTVSKTLEDQSATIQQIQRVQKDTNDDLAALYMLKVQKTKDGIPYVAGIGAGIEDTDGQPLSNILLLADRIAMINPESGNSTPLFVAQGNQLFMNDVFLKRLFAASITSSGNPPTFSLTPEGKLTARNADISGAITANTGTLNNVTINENCVIRGKLSANQIEGDLVKTVGKAFPRNNSYASGTVTVTVYDDQGFDRQIIIPPVLFRGTKHQNFNSPNQQSYWYSTCKLQVLKNGVEIFHEPATDVSRVFSSVIDMPAGRGHVTLTFNVSSAGANNWTPTTYISDLLVVVMKKSTAGISIS
;
A
#
# COMPACT_ATOMS: atom_id res chain seq x y z
N MET A 1 -79.78 -12.45 0.14
CA MET A 1 -79.98 -13.43 -0.93
C MET A 1 -78.59 -13.81 -1.40
N ASP A 2 -78.25 -15.06 -1.12
CA ASP A 2 -76.95 -15.69 -1.32
C ASP A 2 -76.67 -15.87 -2.83
N ASN A 3 -75.51 -15.41 -3.31
CA ASN A 3 -75.14 -15.40 -4.72
C ASN A 3 -74.05 -16.44 -5.03
N GLY A 4 -74.24 -17.68 -4.54
CA GLY A 4 -73.81 -18.90 -5.24
C GLY A 4 -72.33 -18.99 -5.67
N ALA A 5 -71.41 -18.35 -4.95
CA ALA A 5 -69.98 -18.51 -5.18
C ALA A 5 -69.48 -19.75 -4.42
N SER A 6 -69.57 -20.92 -5.07
CA SER A 6 -68.84 -22.12 -4.68
C SER A 6 -67.34 -21.87 -4.82
N PHE A 7 -66.59 -21.99 -3.73
CA PHE A 7 -65.14 -22.16 -3.81
C PHE A 7 -64.85 -23.56 -4.36
N GLU A 8 -64.31 -23.66 -5.58
CA GLU A 8 -63.62 -24.88 -5.98
C GLU A 8 -62.51 -25.16 -4.96
N PRO A 9 -62.42 -26.38 -4.39
CA PRO A 9 -61.24 -26.76 -3.63
C PRO A 9 -60.07 -26.79 -4.61
N LEU A 10 -59.22 -25.77 -4.57
CA LEU A 10 -57.95 -25.78 -5.28
C LEU A 10 -57.22 -27.07 -4.92
N SER A 11 -57.03 -27.87 -5.96
CA SER A 11 -56.30 -29.12 -5.98
C SER A 11 -54.97 -29.00 -5.23
N GLY A 12 -54.78 -29.89 -4.25
CA GLY A 12 -53.53 -29.99 -3.52
C GLY A 12 -52.36 -30.28 -4.47
N SER A 13 -51.41 -29.37 -4.56
CA SER A 13 -50.11 -29.61 -5.20
C SER A 13 -48.97 -28.88 -4.48
N LEU A 14 -48.79 -29.16 -3.18
CA LEU A 14 -47.49 -28.99 -2.51
C LEU A 14 -46.72 -30.31 -2.52
N ASN A 15 -46.59 -30.92 -3.70
CA ASN A 15 -45.84 -32.17 -3.88
C ASN A 15 -44.59 -31.90 -4.73
N SER A 16 -43.44 -32.32 -4.20
CA SER A 16 -42.14 -32.42 -4.89
C SER A 16 -41.31 -31.14 -5.00
N VAL A 17 -41.15 -30.39 -3.91
CA VAL A 17 -40.03 -29.44 -3.82
C VAL A 17 -38.80 -30.18 -3.29
N ILE A 18 -37.75 -30.27 -4.10
CA ILE A 18 -36.42 -30.70 -3.66
C ILE A 18 -35.94 -29.66 -2.63
N PRO A 19 -35.56 -30.07 -1.40
CA PRO A 19 -35.10 -29.10 -0.41
C PRO A 19 -33.86 -28.34 -0.88
N PRO A 20 -33.74 -27.04 -0.57
CA PRO A 20 -32.50 -26.30 -0.81
C PRO A 20 -31.34 -26.83 0.06
N ALA A 21 -30.10 -26.52 -0.31
CA ALA A 21 -28.93 -26.81 0.52
C ALA A 21 -29.03 -26.13 1.91
N VAL A 22 -28.48 -26.78 2.92
CA VAL A 22 -28.36 -26.19 4.27
C VAL A 22 -27.37 -25.02 4.25
N GLN A 23 -27.54 -24.07 5.16
CA GLN A 23 -26.71 -22.86 5.26
C GLN A 23 -25.86 -22.90 6.54
N HIS A 24 -24.78 -22.11 6.58
CA HIS A 24 -23.92 -21.97 7.75
C HIS A 24 -23.47 -23.30 8.40
N LEU A 25 -23.17 -24.30 7.57
CA LEU A 25 -22.65 -25.57 8.05
C LEU A 25 -21.29 -25.34 8.71
N THR A 26 -21.25 -25.54 10.03
CA THR A 26 -20.06 -25.38 10.87
C THR A 26 -19.81 -26.66 11.65
N VAL A 27 -18.55 -26.91 11.98
CA VAL A 27 -18.12 -28.04 12.82
C VAL A 27 -17.19 -27.53 13.89
N GLU A 28 -17.49 -27.86 15.15
CA GLU A 28 -16.65 -27.59 16.30
C GLU A 28 -16.06 -28.90 16.83
N VAL A 29 -14.75 -28.95 17.00
CA VAL A 29 -14.04 -30.14 17.50
C VAL A 29 -13.74 -29.96 18.98
N SER A 30 -14.02 -30.98 19.78
CA SER A 30 -13.67 -31.02 21.20
C SER A 30 -13.12 -32.40 21.60
N ALA A 31 -12.51 -32.47 22.78
CA ALA A 31 -12.01 -33.71 23.35
C ALA A 31 -12.70 -33.95 24.70
N ALA A 32 -13.27 -35.14 24.88
CA ALA A 32 -13.88 -35.57 26.14
C ALA A 32 -13.63 -37.07 26.34
N ASP A 33 -13.31 -37.47 27.58
CA ASP A 33 -13.11 -38.87 27.97
C ASP A 33 -12.13 -39.66 27.07
N GLY A 34 -11.06 -39.00 26.61
CA GLY A 34 -10.05 -39.59 25.73
C GLY A 34 -10.48 -39.82 24.27
N GLN A 35 -11.64 -39.29 23.87
CA GLN A 35 -12.16 -39.35 22.50
C GLN A 35 -12.31 -37.95 21.91
N TYR A 36 -12.15 -37.85 20.59
CA TYR A 36 -12.46 -36.63 19.85
C TYR A 36 -13.91 -36.64 19.37
N LEU A 37 -14.56 -35.50 19.57
CA LEU A 37 -15.93 -35.22 19.21
C LEU A 37 -15.95 -34.15 18.11
N ALA A 38 -16.91 -34.23 17.20
CA ALA A 38 -17.20 -33.17 16.24
C ALA A 38 -18.69 -32.83 16.30
N GLN A 39 -19.00 -31.60 16.72
CA GLN A 39 -20.35 -31.07 16.77
C GLN A 39 -20.62 -30.28 15.49
N ALA A 40 -21.47 -30.82 14.62
CA ALA A 40 -21.92 -30.14 13.41
C ALA A 40 -23.21 -29.37 13.67
N LYS A 41 -23.30 -28.14 13.14
CA LYS A 41 -24.50 -27.28 13.20
C LYS A 41 -24.74 -26.61 11.85
N TRP A 42 -26.00 -26.44 11.47
CA TRP A 42 -26.38 -25.80 10.21
C TRP A 42 -27.76 -25.14 10.31
N ASP A 43 -28.05 -24.23 9.38
CA ASP A 43 -29.33 -23.56 9.24
C ASP A 43 -30.12 -24.10 8.03
N THR A 44 -31.44 -23.91 8.07
CA THR A 44 -32.34 -24.29 6.98
C THR A 44 -32.97 -23.05 6.33
N PRO A 45 -32.77 -22.80 5.03
CA PRO A 45 -33.41 -21.68 4.37
C PRO A 45 -34.90 -21.96 4.11
N ARG A 46 -35.76 -21.45 5.01
CA ARG A 46 -37.25 -21.43 4.96
C ARG A 46 -37.95 -22.81 4.87
N VAL A 47 -38.98 -22.96 5.70
CA VAL A 47 -39.56 -24.25 6.13
C VAL A 47 -40.23 -25.02 4.99
N VAL A 48 -39.56 -26.05 4.46
CA VAL A 48 -40.25 -27.23 3.92
C VAL A 48 -40.63 -28.10 5.12
N LYS A 49 -41.93 -28.26 5.39
CA LYS A 49 -42.40 -29.07 6.53
C LYS A 49 -41.94 -30.53 6.35
N GLY A 50 -41.32 -31.09 7.40
CA GLY A 50 -40.95 -32.51 7.45
C GLY A 50 -39.62 -32.87 6.76
N VAL A 51 -38.69 -31.92 6.64
CA VAL A 51 -37.32 -32.20 6.15
C VAL A 51 -36.50 -32.92 7.22
N ARG A 52 -35.72 -33.91 6.78
CA ARG A 52 -34.65 -34.56 7.55
C ARG A 52 -33.30 -34.28 6.90
N PHE A 53 -32.20 -34.53 7.59
CA PHE A 53 -30.86 -34.28 7.09
C PHE A 53 -30.08 -35.58 7.02
N SER A 54 -29.49 -35.87 5.86
CA SER A 54 -28.50 -36.93 5.69
C SER A 54 -27.12 -36.32 5.85
N LEU A 55 -26.36 -36.86 6.79
CA LEU A 55 -24.97 -36.52 7.04
C LEU A 55 -24.09 -37.67 6.56
N ARG A 56 -23.03 -37.33 5.84
CA ARG A 56 -21.98 -38.25 5.42
C ARG A 56 -20.65 -37.69 5.86
N LEU A 57 -19.96 -38.41 6.76
CA LEU A 57 -18.63 -38.06 7.22
C LEU A 57 -17.61 -39.00 6.59
N THR A 58 -16.63 -38.44 5.89
CA THR A 58 -15.52 -39.19 5.28
C THR A 58 -14.19 -38.71 5.84
N ASN A 59 -13.21 -39.62 5.95
CA ASN A 59 -11.83 -39.33 6.33
C ASN A 59 -10.94 -39.45 5.09
N GLY A 60 -10.00 -38.53 4.91
CA GLY A 60 -9.11 -38.43 3.74
C GLY A 60 -9.66 -37.50 2.65
N SER A 61 -8.87 -37.30 1.60
CA SER A 61 -9.19 -36.43 0.46
C SER A 61 -9.15 -37.20 -0.86
N GLY A 62 -9.93 -36.76 -1.85
CA GLY A 62 -9.94 -37.34 -3.19
C GLY A 62 -10.37 -38.81 -3.26
N GLU A 63 -9.68 -39.59 -4.11
CA GLU A 63 -9.97 -41.01 -4.34
C GLU A 63 -9.66 -41.91 -3.13
N ASP A 64 -8.81 -41.45 -2.20
CA ASP A 64 -8.46 -42.17 -0.97
C ASP A 64 -9.45 -41.94 0.19
N SER A 65 -10.55 -41.22 -0.06
CA SER A 65 -11.55 -40.91 0.96
C SER A 65 -12.31 -42.16 1.43
N ARG A 66 -12.30 -42.43 2.74
CA ARG A 66 -13.00 -43.56 3.37
C ARG A 66 -14.22 -43.06 4.13
N LEU A 67 -15.34 -43.76 3.98
CA LEU A 67 -16.54 -43.46 4.76
C LEU A 67 -16.30 -43.80 6.23
N VAL A 68 -16.50 -42.81 7.11
CA VAL A 68 -16.41 -42.99 8.57
C VAL A 68 -17.78 -43.38 9.10
N THR A 69 -18.80 -42.56 8.80
CA THR A 69 -20.17 -42.82 9.22
C THR A 69 -21.18 -42.03 8.39
N THR A 70 -22.44 -42.48 8.44
CA THR A 70 -23.61 -41.76 7.93
C THR A 70 -24.65 -41.66 9.02
N ALA A 71 -25.35 -40.53 9.09
CA ALA A 71 -26.45 -40.32 10.03
C ALA A 71 -27.64 -39.67 9.34
N ILE A 72 -28.84 -39.94 9.84
CA ILE A 72 -30.06 -39.22 9.46
C ILE A 72 -30.65 -38.61 10.74
N THR A 73 -30.88 -37.30 10.73
CA THR A 73 -31.49 -36.58 11.86
C THR A 73 -32.60 -35.65 11.40
N ALA A 74 -33.54 -35.33 12.28
CA ALA A 74 -34.51 -34.26 12.07
C ALA A 74 -34.03 -32.92 12.67
N ASP A 75 -32.99 -32.96 13.51
CA ASP A 75 -32.41 -31.79 14.16
C ASP A 75 -31.46 -31.06 13.23
N THR A 76 -31.19 -29.78 13.52
CA THR A 76 -30.25 -28.92 12.80
C THR A 76 -28.82 -28.98 13.35
N GLU A 77 -28.55 -29.99 14.18
CA GLU A 77 -27.23 -30.29 14.72
C GLU A 77 -27.03 -31.80 14.86
N HIS A 78 -25.78 -32.24 14.83
CA HIS A 78 -25.42 -33.63 15.05
C HIS A 78 -24.01 -33.76 15.64
N ARG A 79 -23.86 -34.69 16.58
CA ARG A 79 -22.58 -34.95 17.25
C ARG A 79 -21.99 -36.28 16.79
N PHE A 80 -20.79 -36.23 16.25
CA PHE A 80 -19.96 -37.40 16.00
C PHE A 80 -19.02 -37.65 17.18
N SER A 81 -18.83 -38.89 17.59
CA SER A 81 -17.95 -39.29 18.69
C SER A 81 -17.00 -40.41 18.28
N GLY A 82 -15.91 -40.59 19.05
CA GLY A 82 -14.92 -41.63 18.79
C GLY A 82 -14.15 -41.42 17.49
N LEU A 83 -13.96 -40.16 17.06
CA LEU A 83 -13.27 -39.87 15.81
C LEU A 83 -11.75 -40.08 15.98
N PRO A 84 -11.08 -40.88 15.13
CA PRO A 84 -9.62 -40.99 15.15
C PRO A 84 -8.94 -39.71 14.64
N LEU A 85 -7.60 -39.68 14.69
CA LEU A 85 -6.85 -38.60 14.05
C LEU A 85 -7.02 -38.66 12.52
N GLY A 86 -7.14 -37.50 11.87
CA GLY A 86 -7.28 -37.42 10.43
C GLY A 86 -7.89 -36.13 9.92
N GLU A 87 -8.03 -36.07 8.59
CA GLU A 87 -8.73 -34.99 7.90
C GLU A 87 -10.13 -35.46 7.51
N TYR A 88 -11.13 -34.66 7.81
CA TYR A 88 -12.53 -35.02 7.67
C TYR A 88 -13.24 -34.08 6.71
N THR A 89 -14.12 -34.67 5.90
CA THR A 89 -15.08 -33.95 5.07
C THR A 89 -16.48 -34.34 5.52
N LEU A 90 -17.26 -33.37 5.96
CA LEU A 90 -18.67 -33.53 6.31
C LEU A 90 -19.53 -32.99 5.18
N THR A 91 -20.39 -33.84 4.64
CA THR A 91 -21.42 -33.47 3.68
C THR A 91 -22.80 -33.61 4.32
N VAL A 92 -23.61 -32.55 4.26
CA VAL A 92 -24.99 -32.51 4.75
C VAL A 92 -25.96 -32.24 3.60
N ARG A 93 -26.99 -33.07 3.47
CA ARG A 93 -28.07 -32.93 2.48
C ARG A 93 -29.42 -32.90 3.18
N ALA A 94 -30.26 -31.95 2.81
CA ALA A 94 -31.66 -31.95 3.22
C ALA A 94 -32.47 -32.97 2.40
N ILE A 95 -33.37 -33.71 3.05
CA ILE A 95 -34.18 -34.79 2.50
C ILE A 95 -35.65 -34.48 2.77
N ASN A 96 -36.50 -34.52 1.74
CA ASN A 96 -37.94 -34.36 1.94
C ASN A 96 -38.63 -35.69 2.31
N ARG A 97 -39.93 -35.65 2.60
CA ARG A 97 -40.74 -36.84 2.95
C ARG A 97 -40.77 -37.95 1.88
N TYR A 98 -40.37 -37.64 0.64
CA TYR A 98 -40.32 -38.57 -0.49
C TYR A 98 -38.91 -39.14 -0.73
N GLY A 99 -37.94 -38.82 0.12
CA GLY A 99 -36.55 -39.29 -0.01
C GLY A 99 -35.70 -38.52 -1.03
N GLN A 100 -36.25 -37.47 -1.65
CA GLN A 100 -35.50 -36.63 -2.58
C GLN A 100 -34.51 -35.74 -1.81
N GLN A 101 -33.26 -35.73 -2.27
CA GLN A 101 -32.17 -35.00 -1.63
C GLN A 101 -31.89 -33.67 -2.33
N GLY A 102 -31.67 -32.63 -1.53
CA GLY A 102 -31.17 -31.34 -1.97
C GLY A 102 -29.70 -31.35 -2.34
N GLU A 103 -29.24 -30.20 -2.85
CA GLU A 103 -27.82 -29.93 -3.08
C GLU A 103 -27.01 -30.08 -1.78
N PRO A 104 -25.78 -30.62 -1.85
CA PRO A 104 -24.95 -30.85 -0.67
C PRO A 104 -24.33 -29.54 -0.15
N ALA A 105 -24.33 -29.35 1.16
CA ALA A 105 -23.39 -28.46 1.83
C ALA A 105 -22.21 -29.27 2.36
N THR A 106 -20.99 -28.82 2.12
CA THR A 106 -19.78 -29.53 2.55
C THR A 106 -18.86 -28.61 3.35
N THR A 107 -18.27 -29.14 4.42
CA THR A 107 -17.22 -28.46 5.19
C THR A 107 -16.13 -29.46 5.57
N THR A 108 -14.92 -28.97 5.79
CA THR A 108 -13.76 -29.78 6.16
C THR A 108 -13.23 -29.38 7.52
N PHE A 109 -12.80 -30.35 8.32
CA PHE A 109 -12.14 -30.12 9.61
C PHE A 109 -11.06 -31.17 9.83
N ARG A 110 -10.13 -30.91 10.76
CA ARG A 110 -9.00 -31.79 11.03
C ARG A 110 -8.90 -32.09 12.52
N ILE A 111 -8.50 -33.31 12.83
CA ILE A 111 -8.20 -33.76 14.19
C ILE A 111 -6.78 -34.32 14.13
N ASN A 112 -5.78 -33.44 14.14
CA ASN A 112 -4.38 -33.83 14.05
C ASN A 112 -3.55 -33.11 15.13
N ALA A 113 -2.47 -33.76 15.56
CA ALA A 113 -1.48 -33.10 16.40
C ALA A 113 -0.91 -31.88 15.66
N PRO A 114 -0.61 -30.79 16.36
CA PRO A 114 -0.15 -29.58 15.71
C PRO A 114 1.25 -29.79 15.15
N ALA A 115 1.54 -29.20 13.99
CA ALA A 115 2.91 -29.11 13.51
C ALA A 115 3.73 -28.21 14.44
N LYS A 116 5.03 -28.49 14.61
CA LYS A 116 5.94 -27.58 15.33
C LYS A 116 6.04 -26.23 14.59
N PRO A 117 6.40 -25.13 15.28
CA PRO A 117 6.68 -23.87 14.62
C PRO A 117 7.69 -24.05 13.47
N ALA A 118 7.44 -23.42 12.32
CA ALA A 118 8.37 -23.46 11.20
C ALA A 118 9.56 -22.51 11.45
N THR A 119 9.26 -21.32 11.97
CA THR A 119 10.25 -20.31 12.35
C THR A 119 9.81 -19.58 13.62
N ILE A 120 10.77 -18.97 14.31
CA ILE A 120 10.51 -18.06 15.43
C ILE A 120 11.24 -16.75 15.11
N GLU A 121 10.48 -15.68 14.91
CA GLU A 121 11.01 -14.35 14.70
C GLU A 121 11.35 -13.73 16.05
N LEU A 122 12.59 -13.23 16.20
CA LEU A 122 13.03 -12.53 17.41
C LEU A 122 13.19 -11.04 17.13
N THR A 123 12.51 -10.22 17.92
CA THR A 123 12.62 -8.76 17.87
C THR A 123 13.44 -8.28 19.07
N PRO A 124 14.66 -7.73 18.86
CA PRO A 124 15.49 -7.19 19.93
C PRO A 124 14.99 -5.82 20.40
N GLY A 125 14.94 -5.61 21.71
CA GLY A 125 14.70 -4.32 22.36
C GLY A 125 15.75 -4.02 23.44
N TYR A 126 15.72 -2.82 24.02
CA TYR A 126 16.60 -2.49 25.15
C TYR A 126 16.20 -3.27 26.39
N PHE A 127 17.09 -4.15 26.87
CA PHE A 127 16.83 -5.06 27.99
C PHE A 127 15.60 -5.98 27.78
N GLN A 128 15.26 -6.26 26.52
CA GLN A 128 14.07 -7.04 26.15
C GLN A 128 14.30 -7.83 24.86
N ILE A 129 13.71 -9.02 24.76
CA ILE A 129 13.58 -9.78 23.50
C ILE A 129 12.14 -10.27 23.39
N THR A 130 11.54 -10.11 22.20
CA THR A 130 10.20 -10.63 21.89
C THR A 130 10.31 -11.77 20.89
N ALA A 131 9.66 -12.90 21.17
CA ALA A 131 9.61 -14.06 20.30
C ALA A 131 8.21 -14.23 19.69
N VAL A 132 8.15 -14.39 18.36
CA VAL A 132 6.92 -14.56 17.57
C VAL A 132 7.04 -15.80 16.69
N PRO A 133 6.40 -16.93 17.04
CA PRO A 133 6.41 -18.15 16.25
C PRO A 133 5.53 -18.04 14.99
N ARG A 134 5.93 -18.73 13.92
CA ARG A 134 5.17 -18.84 12.67
C ARG A 134 5.00 -20.31 12.26
N LEU A 135 3.82 -20.69 11.80
CA LEU A 135 3.57 -22.00 11.18
C LEU A 135 3.83 -21.94 9.67
N ALA A 136 4.22 -23.07 9.08
CA ALA A 136 4.36 -23.20 7.63
C ALA A 136 2.99 -23.12 6.92
N VAL A 137 1.94 -23.64 7.57
CA VAL A 137 0.56 -23.56 7.12
C VAL A 137 -0.26 -23.00 8.28
N TYR A 138 -1.07 -21.98 8.00
CA TYR A 138 -1.93 -21.38 9.02
C TYR A 138 -2.92 -22.40 9.58
N ASP A 139 -2.96 -22.53 10.90
CA ASP A 139 -3.92 -23.35 11.63
C ASP A 139 -4.50 -22.52 12.80
N PRO A 140 -5.78 -22.14 12.74
CA PRO A 140 -6.41 -21.30 13.76
C PRO A 140 -6.62 -22.03 15.10
N THR A 141 -6.49 -23.36 15.13
CA THR A 141 -6.65 -24.16 16.35
C THR A 141 -5.37 -24.22 17.20
N VAL A 142 -4.26 -23.72 16.65
CA VAL A 142 -2.95 -23.81 17.27
C VAL A 142 -2.66 -22.59 18.15
N GLN A 143 -2.22 -22.85 19.36
CA GLN A 143 -1.60 -21.90 20.28
C GLN A 143 -0.12 -22.26 20.46
N PHE A 144 0.68 -21.35 21.00
CA PHE A 144 2.10 -21.62 21.29
C PHE A 144 2.38 -21.52 22.78
N GLU A 145 3.11 -22.48 23.32
CA GLU A 145 3.67 -22.44 24.67
C GLU A 145 5.15 -22.02 24.59
N PHE A 146 5.58 -21.14 25.50
CA PHE A 146 6.90 -20.51 25.46
C PHE A 146 7.72 -20.81 26.71
N TRP A 147 9.00 -21.11 26.51
CA TRP A 147 10.00 -21.27 27.55
C TRP A 147 11.23 -20.42 27.24
N PHE A 148 11.89 -20.00 28.31
CA PHE A 148 13.06 -19.14 28.26
C PHE A 148 14.20 -19.70 29.11
N SER A 149 15.42 -19.63 28.59
CA SER A 149 16.63 -19.98 29.32
C SER A 149 17.75 -18.98 29.04
N GLU A 150 18.54 -18.67 30.07
CA GLU A 150 19.74 -17.85 29.94
C GLU A 150 20.94 -18.60 29.36
N ALA A 151 20.85 -19.93 29.25
CA ALA A 151 21.87 -20.79 28.68
C ALA A 151 21.22 -21.85 27.79
N LYS A 152 21.95 -22.28 26.76
CA LYS A 152 21.48 -23.35 25.88
C LYS A 152 21.26 -24.65 26.67
N ILE A 153 20.10 -25.27 26.48
CA ILE A 153 19.80 -26.60 26.99
C ILE A 153 20.27 -27.64 25.97
N ALA A 154 21.07 -28.61 26.42
CA ALA A 154 21.70 -29.59 25.54
C ALA A 154 20.69 -30.57 24.90
N ASP A 155 19.63 -30.93 25.63
CA ASP A 155 18.56 -31.82 25.18
C ASP A 155 17.20 -31.15 25.35
N THR A 156 16.44 -31.05 24.26
CA THR A 156 15.11 -30.43 24.25
C THR A 156 14.08 -31.17 25.11
N SER A 157 14.35 -32.43 25.48
CA SER A 157 13.53 -33.17 26.44
C SER A 157 13.53 -32.56 27.85
N GLN A 158 14.59 -31.82 28.20
CA GLN A 158 14.77 -31.21 29.52
C GLN A 158 14.22 -29.77 29.59
N VAL A 159 13.64 -29.25 28.51
CA VAL A 159 13.15 -27.87 28.46
C VAL A 159 12.11 -27.59 29.54
N GLU A 160 11.19 -28.53 29.78
CA GLU A 160 10.13 -28.33 30.79
C GLU A 160 10.65 -28.27 32.22
N THR A 161 11.81 -28.86 32.50
CA THR A 161 12.43 -28.89 33.83
C THR A 161 13.53 -27.84 34.01
N SER A 162 14.20 -27.44 32.93
CA SER A 162 15.40 -26.60 32.98
C SER A 162 15.19 -25.18 32.45
N ALA A 163 14.14 -24.92 31.66
CA ALA A 163 13.79 -23.57 31.20
C ALA A 163 12.61 -23.00 32.01
N ARG A 164 12.57 -21.67 32.11
CA ARG A 164 11.45 -20.96 32.73
C ARG A 164 10.26 -20.93 31.78
N TYR A 165 9.13 -21.48 32.19
CA TYR A 165 7.87 -21.32 31.46
C TYR A 165 7.40 -19.86 31.48
N LEU A 166 7.10 -19.29 30.31
CA LEU A 166 6.60 -17.92 30.17
C LEU A 166 5.07 -17.90 30.11
N GLY A 167 4.46 -18.86 29.41
CA GLY A 167 3.02 -18.95 29.23
C GLY A 167 2.63 -19.40 27.82
N THR A 168 1.33 -19.29 27.52
CA THR A 168 0.73 -19.59 26.22
C THR A 168 0.32 -18.30 25.53
N GLY A 169 0.51 -18.18 24.21
CA GLY A 169 0.06 -17.01 23.44
C GLY A 169 0.51 -17.04 21.98
N SER A 170 0.33 -15.92 21.27
CA SER A 170 0.86 -15.72 19.91
C SER A 170 2.28 -15.14 19.91
N GLN A 171 2.69 -14.49 21.00
CA GLN A 171 4.02 -13.94 21.21
C GLN A 171 4.31 -13.82 22.71
N TRP A 172 5.59 -13.78 23.07
CA TRP A 172 6.03 -13.47 24.43
C TRP A 172 7.25 -12.56 24.42
N SER A 173 7.32 -11.69 25.43
CA SER A 173 8.46 -10.82 25.66
C SER A 173 9.13 -11.16 26.99
N VAL A 174 10.45 -11.27 26.97
CA VAL A 174 11.26 -11.38 28.18
C VAL A 174 12.05 -10.10 28.35
N SER A 175 11.88 -9.45 29.49
CA SER A 175 12.62 -8.25 29.87
C SER A 175 13.15 -8.37 31.30
N GLY A 176 14.15 -7.57 31.65
CA GLY A 176 14.65 -7.47 33.01
C GLY A 176 16.16 -7.26 33.12
N PRO A 177 16.69 -7.14 34.35
CA PRO A 177 18.09 -6.77 34.61
C PRO A 177 19.10 -7.84 34.17
N HIS A 178 18.65 -9.09 33.98
CA HIS A 178 19.48 -10.19 33.48
C HIS A 178 19.59 -10.21 31.95
N ILE A 179 18.72 -9.50 31.23
CA ILE A 179 18.71 -9.42 29.77
C ILE A 179 19.68 -8.33 29.32
N LYS A 180 20.94 -8.69 29.11
CA LYS A 180 22.03 -7.74 28.84
C LYS A 180 22.45 -7.71 27.36
N PRO A 181 22.85 -6.55 26.83
CA PRO A 181 23.42 -6.45 25.49
C PRO A 181 24.62 -7.39 25.31
N GLY A 182 24.73 -7.98 24.12
CA GLY A 182 25.84 -8.87 23.75
C GLY A 182 25.82 -10.27 24.39
N LYS A 183 24.74 -10.64 25.12
CA LYS A 183 24.54 -12.00 25.65
C LYS A 183 23.43 -12.71 24.88
N ASP A 184 23.68 -13.97 24.50
CA ASP A 184 22.68 -14.84 23.90
C ASP A 184 21.70 -15.36 24.95
N PHE A 185 20.43 -15.42 24.55
CA PHE A 185 19.35 -16.03 25.32
C PHE A 185 18.57 -16.98 24.43
N TRP A 186 18.03 -18.04 25.03
CA TRP A 186 17.36 -19.13 24.29
C TRP A 186 15.87 -19.14 24.56
N PHE A 187 15.11 -19.23 23.47
CA PHE A 187 13.68 -19.47 23.48
C PHE A 187 13.39 -20.88 22.97
N TYR A 188 12.53 -21.58 23.69
CA TYR A 188 12.00 -22.87 23.28
C TYR A 188 10.50 -22.74 23.13
N VAL A 189 9.99 -22.97 21.92
CA VAL A 189 8.57 -22.80 21.61
C VAL A 189 8.03 -24.06 20.97
N ARG A 190 6.83 -24.46 21.36
CA ARG A 190 6.09 -25.53 20.71
C ARG A 190 4.65 -25.12 20.47
N SER A 191 4.07 -25.68 19.42
CA SER A 191 2.65 -25.58 19.10
C SER A 191 1.84 -26.57 19.92
N VAL A 192 0.65 -26.14 20.35
CA VAL A 192 -0.31 -26.91 21.12
C VAL A 192 -1.72 -26.71 20.56
N ASN A 193 -2.54 -27.75 20.57
CA ASN A 193 -3.96 -27.68 20.31
C ASN A 193 -4.68 -28.72 21.19
N LEU A 194 -5.99 -28.92 20.97
CA LEU A 194 -6.79 -29.91 21.70
C LEU A 194 -6.34 -31.38 21.50
N VAL A 195 -5.59 -31.67 20.43
CA VAL A 195 -5.11 -33.02 20.10
C VAL A 195 -3.80 -33.33 20.82
N GLY A 196 -2.90 -32.34 20.95
CA GLY A 196 -1.65 -32.56 21.64
C GLY A 196 -0.64 -31.43 21.45
N LYS A 197 0.63 -31.80 21.64
CA LYS A 197 1.78 -30.89 21.66
C LYS A 197 2.80 -31.35 20.63
N SER A 198 3.35 -30.38 19.90
CA SER A 198 4.45 -30.62 18.97
C SER A 198 5.80 -30.71 19.68
N ALA A 199 6.85 -31.10 18.96
CA ALA A 199 8.22 -31.00 19.43
C ALA A 199 8.65 -29.53 19.61
N PHE A 200 9.59 -29.28 20.51
CA PHE A 200 10.19 -27.96 20.70
C PHE A 200 10.99 -27.49 19.49
N VAL A 201 10.92 -26.19 19.25
CA VAL A 201 11.79 -25.44 18.34
C VAL A 201 12.63 -24.50 19.19
N GLU A 202 13.94 -24.57 19.00
CA GLU A 202 14.92 -23.73 19.67
C GLU A 202 15.29 -22.55 18.78
N VAL A 203 15.40 -21.37 19.36
CA VAL A 203 16.04 -20.21 18.74
C VAL A 203 16.83 -19.43 19.79
N SER A 204 17.97 -18.88 19.40
CA SER A 204 18.75 -17.95 20.23
C SER A 204 18.67 -16.53 19.68
N GLY A 205 18.66 -15.54 20.57
CA GLY A 205 18.78 -14.14 20.18
C GLY A 205 19.35 -13.27 21.29
N GLN A 206 19.73 -12.06 20.91
CA GLN A 206 20.29 -11.05 21.81
C GLN A 206 19.31 -9.87 21.90
N PRO A 207 19.28 -9.14 23.03
CA PRO A 207 18.64 -7.83 23.05
C PRO A 207 19.43 -6.85 22.17
N SER A 208 18.94 -5.61 22.02
CA SER A 208 19.67 -4.58 21.27
C SER A 208 21.12 -4.48 21.78
N ASN A 209 22.08 -4.28 20.89
CA ASN A 209 23.48 -4.03 21.23
C ASN A 209 23.92 -2.60 20.84
N ASP A 210 22.95 -1.70 20.68
CA ASP A 210 23.19 -0.30 20.34
C ASP A 210 23.62 0.51 21.57
N GLY A 211 24.93 0.68 21.74
CA GLY A 211 25.52 1.41 22.86
C GLY A 211 25.09 2.88 22.96
N GLU A 212 24.88 3.55 21.83
CA GLU A 212 24.43 4.95 21.81
C GLU A 212 22.97 5.05 22.26
N GLY A 213 22.12 4.15 21.77
CA GLY A 213 20.72 4.03 22.19
C GLY A 213 20.54 3.70 23.68
N TYR A 214 21.43 2.87 24.26
CA TYR A 214 21.44 2.66 25.72
C TYR A 214 21.78 3.93 26.50
N LEU A 215 22.76 4.71 26.04
CA LEU A 215 23.14 5.97 26.69
C LEU A 215 22.00 6.99 26.66
N GLU A 216 21.27 7.08 25.55
CA GLU A 216 20.09 7.93 25.45
C GLU A 216 18.95 7.47 26.37
N PHE A 217 18.66 6.16 26.40
CA PHE A 217 17.67 5.57 27.31
C PHE A 217 17.99 5.91 28.79
N PHE A 218 19.26 5.79 29.20
CA PHE A 218 19.67 6.14 30.56
C PHE A 218 19.62 7.65 30.82
N ARG A 219 20.02 8.49 29.86
CA ARG A 219 19.94 9.95 29.98
C ARG A 219 18.51 10.40 30.28
N GLU A 220 17.53 9.85 29.57
CA GLU A 220 16.11 10.16 29.81
C GLU A 220 15.64 9.70 31.20
N LYS A 221 16.02 8.49 31.63
CA LYS A 221 15.65 7.94 32.94
C LYS A 221 16.30 8.70 34.11
N ILE A 222 17.56 9.09 33.97
CA ILE A 222 18.29 9.89 34.97
C ILE A 222 17.72 11.31 35.03
N GLY A 223 17.42 11.93 33.89
CA GLY A 223 16.81 13.26 33.84
C GLY A 223 15.42 13.35 34.48
N LYS A 224 14.70 12.22 34.65
CA LYS A 224 13.37 12.15 35.27
C LYS A 224 13.37 11.90 36.78
N LEU A 225 14.50 11.59 37.43
CA LEU A 225 14.57 11.30 38.87
C LEU A 225 15.11 12.51 39.66
N HIS A 226 14.54 12.75 40.86
CA HIS A 226 14.92 13.81 41.81
C HIS A 226 16.40 13.80 42.23
N LEU A 227 17.19 12.81 41.82
CA LEU A 227 18.66 12.77 41.96
C LEU A 227 19.34 13.94 41.25
N ALA A 228 18.81 14.39 40.10
CA ALA A 228 19.31 15.59 39.44
C ALA A 228 19.00 16.85 40.26
N GLN A 229 17.84 16.89 40.91
CA GLN A 229 17.37 18.04 41.70
C GLN A 229 18.10 18.15 43.04
N GLY A 230 18.34 17.03 43.73
CA GLY A 230 19.14 16.99 44.96
C GLY A 230 20.63 17.30 44.73
N LEU A 231 21.16 17.05 43.53
CA LEU A 231 22.50 17.49 43.15
C LEU A 231 22.55 19.01 42.92
N TRP A 232 21.47 19.60 42.38
CA TRP A 232 21.35 21.06 42.21
C TRP A 232 21.23 21.81 43.54
N GLU A 233 20.54 21.26 44.54
CA GLU A 233 20.41 21.87 45.88
C GLU A 233 21.71 21.81 46.71
N LEU A 234 22.56 20.79 46.51
CA LEU A 234 23.87 20.68 47.17
C LEU A 234 24.94 21.60 46.57
N ILE A 235 24.65 22.25 45.43
CA ILE A 235 25.51 23.25 44.75
C ILE A 235 25.00 24.69 45.06
N ASP A 236 24.35 24.92 46.21
CA ASP A 236 24.00 26.28 46.62
C ASP A 236 25.25 27.02 47.15
N ASN A 237 25.92 27.66 46.20
CA ASN A 237 27.24 28.26 46.25
C ASN A 237 27.26 29.65 46.91
N SER A 238 26.61 29.80 48.07
CA SER A 238 26.62 31.08 48.82
C SER A 238 28.03 31.54 49.22
N GLN A 239 28.98 30.62 49.45
CA GLN A 239 30.40 30.94 49.67
C GLN A 239 31.13 31.36 48.39
N LEU A 240 30.74 30.82 47.23
CA LEU A 240 31.35 31.19 45.95
C LEU A 240 31.00 32.62 45.56
N ALA A 241 29.88 33.17 46.04
CA ALA A 241 29.47 34.55 45.74
C ALA A 241 30.44 35.59 46.31
N ASP A 242 30.98 35.36 47.52
CA ASP A 242 31.97 36.23 48.16
C ASP A 242 33.34 36.10 47.48
N GLU A 243 33.77 34.88 47.19
CA GLU A 243 34.99 34.62 46.41
C GLU A 243 34.90 35.18 44.99
N MET A 244 33.72 35.14 44.35
CA MET A 244 33.48 35.76 43.04
C MET A 244 33.47 37.30 43.10
N ALA A 245 33.06 37.91 44.21
CA ALA A 245 33.13 39.36 44.38
C ALA A 245 34.59 39.81 44.47
N GLU A 246 35.41 39.09 45.24
CA GLU A 246 36.85 39.33 45.38
C GLU A 246 37.60 39.05 44.07
N MET A 247 37.28 37.94 43.41
CA MET A 247 37.81 37.58 42.09
C MET A 247 37.38 38.58 41.02
N LYS A 248 36.18 39.17 41.10
CA LYS A 248 35.72 40.22 40.15
C LYS A 248 36.52 41.50 40.31
N THR A 249 36.93 41.87 41.52
CA THR A 249 37.89 42.97 41.76
C THR A 249 39.26 42.66 41.17
N THR A 250 39.82 41.48 41.46
CA THR A 250 41.12 41.05 40.91
C THR A 250 41.07 40.93 39.38
N ILE A 251 40.00 40.40 38.81
CA ILE A 251 39.78 40.32 37.35
C ILE A 251 39.66 41.72 36.76
N THR A 252 39.07 42.69 37.45
CA THR A 252 38.95 44.07 36.93
C THR A 252 40.31 44.77 36.91
N GLU A 253 41.12 44.59 37.95
CA GLU A 253 42.49 45.10 38.03
C GLU A 253 43.40 44.42 37.00
N THR A 254 43.35 43.09 36.94
CA THR A 254 44.08 42.30 35.94
C THR A 254 43.60 42.62 34.53
N ARG A 255 42.31 42.90 34.32
CA ARG A 255 41.76 43.35 33.03
C ARG A 255 42.28 44.72 32.64
N ASN A 256 42.48 45.64 33.58
CA ASN A 256 43.05 46.94 33.28
C ASN A 256 44.54 46.81 32.90
N GLU A 257 45.31 45.98 33.62
CA GLU A 257 46.69 45.65 33.26
C GLU A 257 46.80 44.91 31.92
N ILE A 258 45.93 43.93 31.68
CA ILE A 258 45.83 43.22 30.40
C ILE A 258 45.41 44.19 29.31
N THR A 259 44.42 45.07 29.50
CA THR A 259 43.99 46.02 28.47
C THR A 259 45.12 46.97 28.09
N GLN A 260 45.91 47.42 29.06
CA GLN A 260 47.05 48.29 28.83
C GLN A 260 48.22 47.56 28.13
N THR A 261 48.48 46.31 28.53
CA THR A 261 49.52 45.46 27.92
C THR A 261 49.13 44.98 26.53
N VAL A 262 47.87 44.57 26.35
CA VAL A 262 47.28 44.11 25.09
C VAL A 262 47.14 45.27 24.11
N SER A 263 46.79 46.48 24.53
CA SER A 263 46.77 47.66 23.63
C SER A 263 48.17 47.97 23.10
N LYS A 264 49.18 47.90 23.97
CA LYS A 264 50.58 48.13 23.59
C LYS A 264 51.12 47.00 22.69
N THR A 265 50.76 45.75 22.98
CA THR A 265 51.13 44.58 22.17
C THR A 265 50.36 44.54 20.84
N LEU A 266 49.10 44.99 20.80
CA LEU A 266 48.29 45.11 19.59
C LEU A 266 48.77 46.23 18.68
N GLU A 267 49.27 47.34 19.21
CA GLU A 267 49.90 48.39 18.39
C GLU A 267 51.18 47.86 17.72
N ASP A 268 52.02 47.15 18.46
CA ASP A 268 53.24 46.52 17.94
C ASP A 268 52.94 45.35 16.97
N GLN A 269 51.91 44.55 17.27
CA GLN A 269 51.45 43.46 16.40
C GLN A 269 50.64 43.96 15.21
N SER A 270 49.95 45.11 15.30
CA SER A 270 49.25 45.74 14.17
C SER A 270 50.25 46.19 13.09
N ALA A 271 51.41 46.71 13.50
CA ALA A 271 52.52 46.99 12.59
C ALA A 271 53.11 45.72 11.94
N THR A 272 53.06 44.59 12.64
CA THR A 272 53.49 43.26 12.13
C THR A 272 52.41 42.57 11.28
N ILE A 273 51.13 42.81 11.58
CA ILE A 273 49.95 42.26 10.89
C ILE A 273 49.69 42.98 9.57
N GLN A 274 49.94 44.30 9.49
CA GLN A 274 49.97 45.03 8.20
C GLN A 274 51.11 44.55 7.29
N GLN A 275 52.17 43.93 7.84
CA GLN A 275 53.23 43.29 7.06
C GLN A 275 52.87 41.89 6.52
N ILE A 276 51.73 41.28 6.87
CA ILE A 276 51.22 40.03 6.27
C ILE A 276 50.31 40.34 5.06
N GLN A 277 50.76 41.28 4.22
CA GLN A 277 50.30 41.50 2.85
C GLN A 277 51.51 41.35 1.92
N ARG A 278 52.23 40.23 2.02
CA ARG A 278 53.39 39.98 1.17
C ARG A 278 52.99 39.13 -0.03
N VAL A 279 53.35 39.62 -1.21
CA VAL A 279 53.47 38.82 -2.42
C VAL A 279 54.77 38.03 -2.31
N GLN A 280 54.69 36.70 -2.33
CA GLN A 280 55.88 35.87 -2.57
C GLN A 280 55.87 35.43 -4.03
N LYS A 281 56.97 35.71 -4.73
CA LYS A 281 57.18 35.24 -6.11
C LYS A 281 57.84 33.87 -6.11
N ASP A 282 57.47 33.03 -7.07
CA ASP A 282 58.11 31.74 -7.28
C ASP A 282 59.58 31.90 -7.75
N THR A 283 60.34 30.80 -7.83
CA THR A 283 61.78 30.83 -8.15
C THR A 283 62.10 31.20 -9.61
N ASN A 284 61.11 31.17 -10.50
CA ASN A 284 61.19 31.53 -11.92
C ASN A 284 60.54 32.89 -12.23
N ASP A 285 60.02 33.62 -11.24
CA ASP A 285 59.31 34.91 -11.35
C ASP A 285 57.97 34.87 -12.12
N ASP A 286 57.43 33.67 -12.43
CA ASP A 286 56.24 33.51 -13.28
C ASP A 286 54.90 33.68 -12.54
N LEU A 287 54.87 33.50 -11.21
CA LEU A 287 53.64 33.55 -10.40
C LEU A 287 53.86 34.26 -9.06
N ALA A 288 52.86 35.03 -8.63
CA ALA A 288 52.83 35.77 -7.38
C ALA A 288 51.75 35.21 -6.43
N ALA A 289 52.14 34.75 -5.24
CA ALA A 289 51.21 34.31 -4.20
C ALA A 289 50.84 35.48 -3.26
N LEU A 290 49.55 35.81 -3.20
CA LEU A 290 48.98 36.80 -2.30
C LEU A 290 48.43 36.16 -1.02
N TYR A 291 48.76 36.76 0.12
CA TYR A 291 48.14 36.46 1.41
C TYR A 291 47.51 37.74 1.97
N MET A 292 46.23 37.69 2.33
CA MET A 292 45.50 38.83 2.88
C MET A 292 44.84 38.45 4.20
N LEU A 293 45.14 39.20 5.25
CA LEU A 293 44.44 39.12 6.53
C LEU A 293 43.51 40.33 6.69
N LYS A 294 42.20 40.11 6.71
CA LYS A 294 41.22 41.17 6.96
C LYS A 294 40.87 41.21 8.45
N VAL A 295 41.19 42.32 9.10
CA VAL A 295 40.90 42.57 10.52
C VAL A 295 39.73 43.56 10.63
N GLN A 296 38.76 43.29 11.49
CA GLN A 296 37.66 44.22 11.84
C GLN A 296 37.62 44.45 13.36
N LYS A 297 36.82 45.41 13.82
CA LYS A 297 36.59 45.67 15.24
C LYS A 297 35.15 45.30 15.63
N THR A 298 34.95 44.73 16.81
CA THR A 298 33.61 44.53 17.40
C THR A 298 32.99 45.89 17.78
N LYS A 299 31.70 45.90 18.16
CA LYS A 299 31.04 47.12 18.67
C LYS A 299 31.76 47.75 19.88
N ASP A 300 32.49 46.94 20.63
CA ASP A 300 33.27 47.35 21.81
C ASP A 300 34.74 47.67 21.47
N GLY A 301 35.09 47.77 20.18
CA GLY A 301 36.42 48.18 19.71
C GLY A 301 37.48 47.08 19.68
N ILE A 302 37.13 45.83 20.00
CA ILE A 302 38.08 44.70 20.05
C ILE A 302 38.40 44.24 18.62
N PRO A 303 39.67 44.25 18.18
CA PRO A 303 40.04 43.76 16.86
C PRO A 303 39.93 42.24 16.78
N TYR A 304 39.38 41.73 15.68
CA TYR A 304 39.30 40.30 15.38
C TYR A 304 39.57 40.04 13.90
N VAL A 305 40.06 38.84 13.58
CA VAL A 305 40.25 38.40 12.20
C VAL A 305 38.88 38.12 11.59
N ALA A 306 38.48 38.96 10.64
CA ALA A 306 37.21 38.86 9.94
C ALA A 306 37.31 38.05 8.64
N GLY A 307 38.53 37.77 8.18
CA GLY A 307 38.76 36.81 7.13
C GLY A 307 40.21 36.66 6.68
N ILE A 308 40.47 35.58 5.96
CA ILE A 308 41.75 35.18 5.39
C ILE A 308 41.54 34.92 3.90
N GLY A 309 42.36 35.54 3.06
CA GLY A 309 42.38 35.33 1.61
C GLY A 309 43.74 34.83 1.16
N ALA A 310 43.74 33.85 0.26
CA ALA A 310 44.95 33.40 -0.44
C ALA A 310 44.68 33.41 -1.95
N GLY A 311 45.63 33.93 -2.73
CA GLY A 311 45.45 34.13 -4.16
C GLY A 311 46.72 33.91 -4.97
N ILE A 312 46.56 33.67 -6.26
CA ILE A 312 47.67 33.63 -7.23
C ILE A 312 47.40 34.67 -8.30
N GLU A 313 48.40 35.49 -8.62
CA GLU A 313 48.38 36.46 -9.71
C GLU A 313 49.43 36.11 -10.77
N ASP A 314 49.12 36.41 -12.02
CA ASP A 314 50.07 36.40 -13.15
C ASP A 314 51.01 37.62 -13.07
N THR A 315 52.11 37.58 -13.83
CA THR A 315 53.11 38.64 -14.04
C THR A 315 52.53 40.03 -14.35
N ASP A 316 51.35 40.11 -14.96
CA ASP A 316 50.61 41.35 -15.27
C ASP A 316 49.69 41.85 -14.12
N GLY A 317 49.69 41.19 -12.96
CA GLY A 317 48.85 41.53 -11.81
C GLY A 317 47.38 41.13 -11.96
N GLN A 318 47.06 40.23 -12.89
CA GLN A 318 45.71 39.68 -13.03
C GLN A 318 45.53 38.48 -12.09
N PRO A 319 44.46 38.46 -11.26
CA PRO A 319 44.21 37.34 -10.36
C PRO A 319 43.80 36.09 -11.16
N LEU A 320 44.49 34.97 -10.92
CA LEU A 320 44.26 33.67 -11.55
C LEU A 320 43.39 32.75 -10.70
N SER A 321 43.50 32.83 -9.37
CA SER A 321 42.60 32.12 -8.45
C SER A 321 42.63 32.75 -7.07
N ASN A 322 41.51 32.72 -6.36
CA ASN A 322 41.39 33.22 -4.99
C ASN A 322 40.55 32.28 -4.11
N ILE A 323 41.03 32.01 -2.90
CA ILE A 323 40.29 31.36 -1.82
C ILE A 323 40.03 32.42 -0.74
N LEU A 324 38.76 32.61 -0.39
CA LEU A 324 38.34 33.55 0.65
C LEU A 324 37.61 32.81 1.78
N LEU A 325 38.09 33.00 3.00
CA LEU A 325 37.46 32.57 4.24
C LEU A 325 37.05 33.83 5.00
N LEU A 326 35.76 34.13 5.04
CA LEU A 326 35.18 35.24 5.81
C LEU A 326 34.37 34.67 6.98
N ALA A 327 34.01 35.53 7.94
CA ALA A 327 33.22 35.13 9.11
C ALA A 327 31.89 34.41 8.77
N ASP A 328 31.28 34.68 7.62
CA ASP A 328 29.98 34.15 7.19
C ASP A 328 29.98 33.54 5.78
N ARG A 329 31.14 33.49 5.12
CA ARG A 329 31.25 33.08 3.72
C ARG A 329 32.59 32.39 3.43
N ILE A 330 32.53 31.22 2.81
CA ILE A 330 33.70 30.55 2.21
C ILE A 330 33.51 30.51 0.71
N ALA A 331 34.48 30.99 -0.07
CA ALA A 331 34.39 31.01 -1.53
C ALA A 331 35.73 30.68 -2.20
N MET A 332 35.67 29.86 -3.26
CA MET A 332 36.76 29.73 -4.23
C MET A 332 36.34 30.38 -5.54
N ILE A 333 37.19 31.25 -6.10
CA ILE A 333 36.89 32.05 -7.29
C ILE A 333 37.98 31.81 -8.32
N ASN A 334 37.58 31.49 -9.54
CA ASN A 334 38.44 31.49 -10.72
C ASN A 334 38.09 32.72 -11.59
N PRO A 335 38.98 33.71 -11.71
CA PRO A 335 38.77 34.88 -12.57
C PRO A 335 39.20 34.54 -14.01
N GLU A 336 38.36 33.82 -14.75
CA GLU A 336 38.57 33.70 -16.19
C GLU A 336 38.05 34.95 -16.91
N SER A 337 38.93 35.64 -17.65
CA SER A 337 38.56 36.72 -18.59
C SER A 337 37.82 37.93 -17.98
N GLY A 338 38.17 38.33 -16.76
CA GLY A 338 37.59 39.52 -16.11
C GLY A 338 36.19 39.33 -15.53
N ASN A 339 35.61 38.13 -15.62
CA ASN A 339 34.38 37.74 -14.91
C ASN A 339 34.73 36.75 -13.79
N SER A 340 34.50 37.14 -12.54
CA SER A 340 34.76 36.29 -11.39
C SER A 340 33.64 35.26 -11.21
N THR A 341 33.86 34.04 -11.69
CA THR A 341 32.90 32.94 -11.48
C THR A 341 33.29 32.17 -10.22
N PRO A 342 32.47 32.18 -9.16
CA PRO A 342 32.75 31.37 -7.99
C PRO A 342 32.57 29.88 -8.33
N LEU A 343 33.58 29.08 -8.00
CA LEU A 343 33.58 27.62 -8.15
C LEU A 343 32.66 26.97 -7.12
N PHE A 344 32.78 27.40 -5.86
CA PHE A 344 31.79 27.13 -4.83
C PHE A 344 31.71 28.28 -3.82
N VAL A 345 30.53 28.46 -3.21
CA VAL A 345 30.28 29.42 -2.13
C VAL A 345 29.46 28.76 -1.03
N ALA A 346 29.97 28.71 0.19
CA ALA A 346 29.18 28.39 1.37
C ALA A 346 28.77 29.71 2.05
N GLN A 347 27.47 29.97 2.17
CA GLN A 347 26.92 31.15 2.84
C GLN A 347 25.50 30.86 3.35
N GLY A 348 25.18 31.30 4.57
CA GLY A 348 23.80 31.23 5.09
C GLY A 348 23.20 29.81 5.11
N ASN A 349 23.95 28.82 5.59
CA ASN A 349 23.58 27.39 5.61
C ASN A 349 23.36 26.75 4.23
N GLN A 350 23.78 27.40 3.15
CA GLN A 350 23.68 26.89 1.79
C GLN A 350 25.05 26.81 1.14
N LEU A 351 25.23 25.79 0.29
CA LEU A 351 26.40 25.58 -0.53
C LEU A 351 26.00 25.68 -2.00
N PHE A 352 26.53 26.68 -2.68
CA PHE A 352 26.36 26.89 -4.11
C PHE A 352 27.59 26.33 -4.82
N MET A 353 27.40 25.47 -5.82
CA MET A 353 28.48 24.92 -6.64
C MET A 353 28.20 25.22 -8.10
N ASN A 354 29.24 25.66 -8.81
CA ASN A 354 29.19 25.83 -10.26
C ASN A 354 29.40 24.48 -10.97
N ASP A 355 28.83 24.28 -12.15
CA ASP A 355 28.96 23.04 -12.92
C ASP A 355 30.40 22.82 -13.45
N VAL A 356 31.18 23.88 -13.60
CA VAL A 356 32.63 23.82 -13.85
C VAL A 356 33.38 23.11 -12.70
N PHE A 357 32.88 23.22 -11.47
CA PHE A 357 33.49 22.56 -10.30
C PHE A 357 33.04 21.09 -10.17
N LEU A 358 31.75 20.79 -10.38
CA LEU A 358 31.22 19.43 -10.26
C LEU A 358 30.24 19.09 -11.39
N LYS A 359 30.75 18.39 -12.42
CA LYS A 359 29.94 17.91 -13.56
C LYS A 359 29.31 16.53 -13.32
N ARG A 360 29.96 15.67 -12.54
CA ARG A 360 29.51 14.31 -12.20
C ARG A 360 29.88 14.00 -10.76
N LEU A 361 28.93 13.50 -9.98
CA LEU A 361 29.16 13.00 -8.63
C LEU A 361 29.15 11.47 -8.64
N PHE A 362 30.26 10.87 -8.21
CA PHE A 362 30.34 9.44 -7.92
C PHE A 362 30.39 9.28 -6.41
N ALA A 363 29.29 8.84 -5.80
CA ALA A 363 29.17 8.69 -4.36
C ALA A 363 28.61 7.31 -4.04
N ALA A 364 29.16 6.66 -3.01
CA ALA A 364 28.61 5.41 -2.49
C ALA A 364 27.24 5.61 -1.85
N SER A 365 26.99 6.78 -1.27
CA SER A 365 25.68 7.17 -0.75
C SER A 365 25.48 8.67 -0.78
N ILE A 366 24.24 9.11 -0.95
CA ILE A 366 23.81 10.51 -0.83
C ILE A 366 22.55 10.51 0.02
N THR A 367 22.53 11.18 1.17
CA THR A 367 21.36 11.21 2.06
C THR A 367 21.08 12.64 2.46
N SER A 368 19.85 13.12 2.21
CA SER A 368 19.40 14.42 2.68
C SER A 368 19.24 14.41 4.21
N SER A 369 19.31 15.57 4.85
CA SER A 369 18.94 15.70 6.26
C SER A 369 17.47 15.30 6.51
N GLY A 370 17.14 14.93 7.75
CA GLY A 370 15.81 14.48 8.19
C GLY A 370 15.74 12.98 8.52
N ASN A 371 14.81 12.61 9.41
CA ASN A 371 14.55 11.22 9.77
C ASN A 371 13.04 10.91 9.66
N PRO A 372 12.60 10.14 8.66
CA PRO A 372 13.37 9.56 7.55
C PRO A 372 13.78 10.61 6.49
N PRO A 373 14.87 10.38 5.73
CA PRO A 373 15.35 11.32 4.73
C PRO A 373 14.38 11.45 3.55
N THR A 374 14.19 12.68 3.05
CA THR A 374 13.38 12.97 1.85
C THR A 374 14.03 12.42 0.59
N PHE A 375 15.36 12.44 0.51
CA PHE A 375 16.15 11.86 -0.57
C PHE A 375 17.27 10.97 -0.01
N SER A 376 17.40 9.74 -0.50
CA SER A 376 18.53 8.87 -0.16
C SER A 376 18.90 7.96 -1.32
N LEU A 377 20.18 7.90 -1.66
CA LEU A 377 20.82 6.88 -2.49
C LEU A 377 21.74 6.08 -1.57
N THR A 378 21.53 4.78 -1.45
CA THR A 378 22.34 3.90 -0.61
C THR A 378 23.36 3.10 -1.43
N PRO A 379 24.42 2.54 -0.80
CA PRO A 379 25.44 1.75 -1.50
C PRO A 379 24.89 0.53 -2.23
N GLU A 380 23.79 -0.05 -1.75
CA GLU A 380 23.07 -1.14 -2.41
C GLU A 380 22.20 -0.70 -3.61
N GLY A 381 22.30 0.57 -4.01
CA GLY A 381 21.61 1.11 -5.18
C GLY A 381 20.15 1.47 -4.95
N LYS A 382 19.70 1.58 -3.69
CA LYS A 382 18.33 1.98 -3.39
C LYS A 382 18.21 3.49 -3.45
N LEU A 383 17.40 3.98 -4.40
CA LEU A 383 16.99 5.38 -4.49
C LEU A 383 15.63 5.57 -3.79
N THR A 384 15.58 6.43 -2.79
CA THR A 384 14.36 6.91 -2.13
C THR A 384 14.23 8.40 -2.40
N ALA A 385 13.11 8.83 -2.96
CA ALA A 385 12.79 10.24 -3.16
C ALA A 385 11.32 10.49 -2.81
N ARG A 386 11.05 11.28 -1.78
CA ARG A 386 9.70 11.65 -1.32
C ARG A 386 9.32 13.00 -1.90
N ASN A 387 8.09 13.10 -2.43
CA ASN A 387 7.55 14.32 -3.05
C ASN A 387 8.44 14.86 -4.19
N ALA A 388 9.06 13.96 -4.97
CA ALA A 388 9.87 14.35 -6.12
C ALA A 388 8.97 14.82 -7.28
N ASP A 389 9.19 16.05 -7.74
CA ASP A 389 8.68 16.54 -9.02
C ASP A 389 9.74 16.25 -10.09
N ILE A 390 9.41 15.37 -11.05
CA ILE A 390 10.30 14.98 -12.14
C ILE A 390 9.71 15.51 -13.43
N SER A 391 10.17 16.69 -13.84
CA SER A 391 9.74 17.37 -15.07
C SER A 391 10.45 16.86 -16.35
N GLY A 392 11.42 15.95 -16.20
CA GLY A 392 12.20 15.35 -17.29
C GLY A 392 11.77 13.92 -17.65
N ALA A 393 12.56 13.27 -18.51
CA ALA A 393 12.37 11.87 -18.86
C ALA A 393 13.16 10.94 -17.92
N ILE A 394 12.50 9.90 -17.42
CA ILE A 394 13.16 8.80 -16.70
C ILE A 394 13.38 7.66 -17.70
N THR A 395 14.63 7.31 -17.96
CA THR A 395 14.98 6.16 -18.82
C THR A 395 15.54 5.04 -17.95
N ALA A 396 14.84 3.90 -17.91
CA ALA A 396 15.33 2.67 -17.28
C ALA A 396 15.54 1.61 -18.37
N ASN A 397 16.76 1.10 -18.50
CA ASN A 397 17.08 0.10 -19.53
C ASN A 397 16.44 -1.27 -19.22
N THR A 398 16.29 -1.60 -17.94
CA THR A 398 15.68 -2.84 -17.42
C THR A 398 15.14 -2.58 -16.01
N GLY A 399 14.03 -3.22 -15.61
CA GLY A 399 13.53 -3.16 -14.24
C GLY A 399 12.12 -3.68 -14.07
N THR A 400 11.68 -3.81 -12.81
CA THR A 400 10.31 -4.15 -12.44
C THR A 400 9.72 -3.00 -11.63
N LEU A 401 8.49 -2.62 -11.94
CA LEU A 401 7.73 -1.63 -11.19
C LEU A 401 6.63 -2.35 -10.40
N ASN A 402 6.62 -2.20 -9.07
CA ASN A 402 5.62 -2.80 -8.18
C ASN A 402 4.82 -1.70 -7.48
N ASN A 403 3.51 -1.92 -7.29
CA ASN A 403 2.60 -0.99 -6.61
C ASN A 403 2.61 0.42 -7.20
N VAL A 404 2.60 0.51 -8.54
CA VAL A 404 2.48 1.81 -9.23
C VAL A 404 1.03 2.23 -9.28
N THR A 405 0.74 3.37 -8.66
CA THR A 405 -0.55 4.06 -8.79
C THR A 405 -0.41 5.24 -9.74
N ILE A 406 -1.29 5.32 -10.74
CA ILE A 406 -1.37 6.45 -11.67
C ILE A 406 -2.68 7.16 -11.37
N ASN A 407 -2.61 8.38 -10.82
CA ASN A 407 -3.80 9.10 -10.34
C ASN A 407 -4.67 9.68 -11.46
N GLU A 408 -4.07 9.95 -12.63
CA GLU A 408 -4.78 10.53 -13.77
C GLU A 408 -4.59 9.67 -15.01
N ASN A 409 -3.65 10.03 -15.90
CA ASN A 409 -3.52 9.42 -17.21
C ASN A 409 -2.11 8.86 -17.42
N CYS A 410 -2.05 7.69 -18.07
CA CYS A 410 -0.82 7.09 -18.58
C CYS A 410 -0.93 6.92 -20.09
N VAL A 411 0.10 7.34 -20.83
CA VAL A 411 0.19 7.11 -22.27
C VAL A 411 1.36 6.18 -22.56
N ILE A 412 1.06 4.96 -22.96
CA ILE A 412 2.06 4.01 -23.47
C ILE A 412 2.17 4.23 -24.98
N ARG A 413 3.25 4.87 -25.43
CA ARG A 413 3.49 5.12 -26.88
C ARG A 413 4.02 3.91 -27.65
N GLY A 414 4.42 2.86 -26.93
CA GLY A 414 4.95 1.61 -27.49
C GLY A 414 3.99 0.43 -27.35
N LYS A 415 4.56 -0.79 -27.35
CA LYS A 415 3.81 -2.03 -27.16
C LYS A 415 3.80 -2.41 -25.67
N LEU A 416 2.61 -2.66 -25.12
CA LEU A 416 2.44 -3.34 -23.83
C LEU A 416 2.33 -4.85 -24.08
N SER A 417 3.23 -5.63 -23.49
CA SER A 417 3.16 -7.10 -23.49
C SER A 417 3.01 -7.57 -22.04
N ALA A 418 1.93 -8.28 -21.75
CA ALA A 418 1.64 -8.78 -20.41
C ALA A 418 1.09 -10.20 -20.53
N ASN A 419 1.52 -11.09 -19.62
CA ASN A 419 0.99 -12.46 -19.55
C ASN A 419 -0.47 -12.47 -19.03
N GLN A 420 -0.80 -11.52 -18.14
CA GLN A 420 -2.13 -11.35 -17.56
C GLN A 420 -2.38 -9.86 -17.33
N ILE A 421 -3.59 -9.41 -17.65
CA ILE A 421 -4.12 -8.07 -17.34
C ILE A 421 -5.41 -8.31 -16.58
N GLU A 422 -5.51 -7.83 -15.34
CA GLU A 422 -6.73 -7.88 -14.56
C GLU A 422 -7.55 -6.62 -14.84
N GLY A 423 -8.67 -6.79 -15.55
CA GLY A 423 -9.55 -5.71 -16.02
C GLY A 423 -9.77 -5.74 -17.54
N ASP A 424 -10.70 -4.92 -18.03
CA ASP A 424 -11.06 -4.90 -19.45
C ASP A 424 -10.23 -3.86 -20.24
N LEU A 425 -9.73 -4.28 -21.41
CA LEU A 425 -9.20 -3.36 -22.42
C LEU A 425 -10.31 -3.01 -23.41
N VAL A 426 -10.99 -1.89 -23.16
CA VAL A 426 -12.09 -1.41 -24.01
C VAL A 426 -11.77 -0.10 -24.69
N LYS A 427 -12.29 0.08 -25.91
CA LYS A 427 -12.43 1.39 -26.56
C LYS A 427 -13.91 1.74 -26.64
N THR A 428 -14.31 2.85 -26.05
CA THR A 428 -15.71 3.27 -25.99
C THR A 428 -15.94 4.55 -26.78
N VAL A 429 -17.12 4.68 -27.37
CA VAL A 429 -17.64 5.93 -27.91
C VAL A 429 -19.10 6.09 -27.51
N GLY A 430 -19.43 7.23 -26.89
CA GLY A 430 -20.79 7.63 -26.54
C GLY A 430 -21.26 8.77 -27.44
N LYS A 431 -22.48 8.71 -27.94
CA LYS A 431 -23.07 9.78 -28.74
C LYS A 431 -24.58 9.87 -28.56
N ALA A 432 -25.07 11.06 -28.26
CA ALA A 432 -26.50 11.34 -28.25
C ALA A 432 -27.09 11.27 -29.66
N PHE A 433 -28.32 10.78 -29.77
CA PHE A 433 -29.04 10.79 -31.03
C PHE A 433 -29.44 12.22 -31.43
N PRO A 434 -29.36 12.58 -32.72
CA PRO A 434 -29.84 13.86 -33.21
C PRO A 434 -31.31 14.09 -32.86
N ARG A 435 -31.67 15.34 -32.56
CA ARG A 435 -33.04 15.74 -32.25
C ARG A 435 -33.48 16.83 -33.21
N ASN A 436 -34.75 16.78 -33.62
CA ASN A 436 -35.44 17.86 -34.30
C ASN A 436 -36.30 18.57 -33.26
N ASN A 437 -35.82 19.71 -32.76
CA ASN A 437 -36.36 20.41 -31.59
C ASN A 437 -36.43 19.48 -30.36
N SER A 438 -37.61 18.93 -30.09
CA SER A 438 -37.92 18.22 -28.85
C SER A 438 -37.84 16.69 -28.95
N TYR A 439 -37.74 16.12 -30.16
CA TYR A 439 -37.85 14.68 -30.40
C TYR A 439 -36.68 14.12 -31.21
N ALA A 440 -36.37 12.84 -31.00
CA ALA A 440 -35.27 12.17 -31.69
C ALA A 440 -35.57 12.00 -33.19
N SER A 441 -34.70 12.52 -34.04
CA SER A 441 -34.81 12.38 -35.49
C SER A 441 -33.47 12.64 -36.14
N GLY A 442 -32.97 11.66 -36.88
CA GLY A 442 -31.70 11.74 -37.59
C GLY A 442 -30.91 10.44 -37.53
N THR A 443 -29.62 10.54 -37.85
CA THR A 443 -28.75 9.38 -38.06
C THR A 443 -27.46 9.50 -37.24
N VAL A 444 -27.06 8.42 -36.59
CA VAL A 444 -25.73 8.25 -35.98
C VAL A 444 -24.99 7.15 -36.72
N THR A 445 -23.80 7.45 -37.23
CA THR A 445 -22.92 6.47 -37.87
C THR A 445 -21.68 6.29 -37.02
N VAL A 446 -21.35 5.02 -36.73
CA VAL A 446 -20.13 4.61 -36.03
C VAL A 446 -19.35 3.70 -36.95
N THR A 447 -18.13 4.11 -37.30
CA THR A 447 -17.20 3.27 -38.08
C THR A 447 -16.07 2.83 -37.17
N VAL A 448 -15.95 1.51 -36.99
CA VAL A 448 -14.86 0.87 -36.28
C VAL A 448 -13.85 0.41 -37.31
N TYR A 449 -12.66 1.00 -37.31
CA TYR A 449 -11.52 0.56 -38.12
C TYR A 449 -10.68 -0.44 -37.32
N ASP A 450 -10.26 -1.52 -37.96
CA ASP A 450 -9.40 -2.54 -37.35
C ASP A 450 -8.32 -3.01 -38.34
N ASP A 451 -7.09 -2.80 -37.94
CA ASP A 451 -5.87 -3.23 -38.62
C ASP A 451 -5.12 -4.32 -37.83
N GLN A 452 -5.75 -4.86 -36.78
CA GLN A 452 -5.11 -5.79 -35.85
C GLN A 452 -5.37 -7.26 -36.24
N GLY A 453 -4.39 -8.12 -35.95
CA GLY A 453 -4.40 -9.54 -36.31
C GLY A 453 -5.22 -10.46 -35.41
N PHE A 454 -6.28 -9.94 -34.76
CA PHE A 454 -7.13 -10.74 -33.87
C PHE A 454 -8.58 -10.26 -33.87
N ASP A 455 -9.52 -11.19 -33.65
CA ASP A 455 -10.96 -10.90 -33.65
C ASP A 455 -11.37 -9.91 -32.56
N ARG A 456 -12.37 -9.09 -32.87
CA ARG A 456 -12.99 -8.12 -31.98
C ARG A 456 -14.46 -8.42 -31.74
N GLN A 457 -14.96 -7.88 -30.64
CA GLN A 457 -16.38 -7.76 -30.38
C GLN A 457 -16.76 -6.31 -30.24
N ILE A 458 -17.78 -5.91 -31.00
CA ILE A 458 -18.44 -4.61 -30.87
C ILE A 458 -19.71 -4.86 -30.07
N ILE A 459 -19.79 -4.29 -28.87
CA ILE A 459 -20.91 -4.40 -27.96
C ILE A 459 -21.71 -3.11 -28.02
N ILE A 460 -23.01 -3.24 -28.25
CA ILE A 460 -24.00 -2.18 -28.15
C ILE A 460 -24.83 -2.45 -26.91
N PRO A 461 -24.57 -1.75 -25.79
CA PRO A 461 -25.42 -1.79 -24.61
C PRO A 461 -26.86 -1.33 -24.94
N PRO A 462 -27.83 -1.61 -24.05
CA PRO A 462 -29.23 -1.30 -24.29
C PRO A 462 -29.50 0.15 -24.71
N VAL A 463 -29.95 0.33 -25.95
CA VAL A 463 -30.53 1.58 -26.46
C VAL A 463 -32.04 1.51 -26.24
N LEU A 464 -32.52 2.29 -25.28
CA LEU A 464 -33.94 2.36 -24.91
C LEU A 464 -34.63 3.41 -25.76
N PHE A 465 -35.78 3.08 -26.36
CA PHE A 465 -36.57 4.04 -27.11
C PHE A 465 -38.07 3.84 -26.89
N ARG A 466 -38.83 4.94 -26.88
CA ARG A 466 -40.28 4.96 -26.72
C ARG A 466 -40.92 6.20 -27.30
N GLY A 467 -42.16 6.07 -27.70
CA GLY A 467 -43.09 7.18 -27.86
C GLY A 467 -43.91 7.45 -26.60
N THR A 468 -45.03 8.14 -26.77
CA THR A 468 -45.88 8.62 -25.67
C THR A 468 -47.35 8.49 -26.08
N LYS A 469 -48.18 8.03 -25.14
CA LYS A 469 -49.64 8.10 -25.27
C LYS A 469 -50.12 9.47 -24.79
N HIS A 470 -50.91 10.12 -25.62
CA HIS A 470 -51.50 11.42 -25.34
C HIS A 470 -53.01 11.29 -25.20
N GLN A 471 -53.59 12.15 -24.37
CA GLN A 471 -55.03 12.23 -24.16
C GLN A 471 -55.52 13.58 -24.67
N ASN A 472 -56.50 13.59 -25.56
CA ASN A 472 -57.22 14.79 -25.97
C ASN A 472 -58.60 14.84 -25.32
N PHE A 473 -58.97 16.04 -24.86
CA PHE A 473 -60.31 16.38 -24.41
C PHE A 473 -60.98 17.27 -25.45
N ASN A 474 -61.61 16.67 -26.46
CA ASN A 474 -62.35 17.43 -27.47
C ASN A 474 -63.80 17.76 -27.01
N SER A 475 -64.28 17.15 -25.93
CA SER A 475 -65.53 17.48 -25.20
C SER A 475 -65.54 16.74 -23.85
N PRO A 476 -66.37 17.14 -22.84
CA PRO A 476 -66.41 16.51 -21.52
C PRO A 476 -66.67 15.00 -21.52
N ASN A 477 -67.28 14.47 -22.59
CA ASN A 477 -67.72 13.08 -22.69
C ASN A 477 -67.06 12.28 -23.85
N GLN A 478 -65.98 12.78 -24.46
CA GLN A 478 -65.20 12.03 -25.46
C GLN A 478 -63.70 12.11 -25.16
N GLN A 479 -63.16 11.04 -24.58
CA GLN A 479 -61.71 10.81 -24.52
C GLN A 479 -61.23 10.23 -25.84
N SER A 480 -60.34 10.96 -26.51
CA SER A 480 -59.62 10.44 -27.68
C SER A 480 -58.14 10.32 -27.34
N TYR A 481 -57.52 9.21 -27.76
CA TYR A 481 -56.11 8.95 -27.54
C TYR A 481 -55.36 9.01 -28.85
N TRP A 482 -54.14 9.50 -28.78
CA TRP A 482 -53.21 9.43 -29.89
C TRP A 482 -51.80 9.09 -29.41
N TYR A 483 -51.00 8.52 -30.30
CA TYR A 483 -49.67 8.04 -29.95
C TYR A 483 -48.62 8.80 -30.75
N SER A 484 -47.57 9.20 -30.04
CA SER A 484 -46.27 9.42 -30.67
C SER A 484 -45.58 8.08 -30.82
N THR A 485 -44.91 7.85 -31.94
CA THR A 485 -44.15 6.64 -32.22
C THR A 485 -42.69 7.02 -32.41
N CYS A 486 -41.78 6.34 -31.71
CA CYS A 486 -40.34 6.40 -31.93
C CYS A 486 -39.91 5.13 -32.66
N LYS A 487 -39.17 5.25 -33.75
CA LYS A 487 -38.71 4.11 -34.54
C LYS A 487 -37.20 4.14 -34.61
N LEU A 488 -36.58 3.00 -34.31
CA LEU A 488 -35.15 2.78 -34.43
C LEU A 488 -34.90 1.73 -35.51
N GLN A 489 -34.07 2.08 -36.48
CA GLN A 489 -33.52 1.18 -37.49
C GLN A 489 -32.00 1.14 -37.33
N VAL A 490 -31.42 -0.06 -37.33
CA VAL A 490 -29.98 -0.27 -37.22
C VAL A 490 -29.50 -1.08 -38.40
N LEU A 491 -28.46 -0.59 -39.06
CA LEU A 491 -27.80 -1.26 -40.18
C LEU A 491 -26.35 -1.59 -39.82
N LYS A 492 -25.90 -2.79 -40.19
CA LYS A 492 -24.50 -3.22 -40.17
C LYS A 492 -24.00 -3.32 -41.60
N ASN A 493 -23.01 -2.51 -41.95
CA ASN A 493 -22.44 -2.45 -43.30
C ASN A 493 -23.51 -2.30 -44.39
N GLY A 494 -24.53 -1.47 -44.13
CA GLY A 494 -25.67 -1.24 -45.04
C GLY A 494 -26.77 -2.30 -45.01
N VAL A 495 -26.60 -3.41 -44.27
CA VAL A 495 -27.62 -4.45 -44.10
C VAL A 495 -28.42 -4.20 -42.82
N GLU A 496 -29.74 -4.14 -42.91
CA GLU A 496 -30.62 -3.98 -41.76
C GLU A 496 -30.53 -5.17 -40.80
N ILE A 497 -30.30 -4.90 -39.52
CA ILE A 497 -30.22 -5.90 -38.44
C ILE A 497 -31.26 -5.69 -37.34
N PHE A 498 -31.93 -4.53 -37.33
CA PHE A 498 -33.01 -4.22 -36.41
C PHE A 498 -33.86 -3.09 -36.99
N HIS A 499 -35.18 -3.20 -36.89
CA HIS A 499 -36.09 -2.15 -37.30
C HIS A 499 -37.42 -2.32 -36.57
N GLU A 500 -37.65 -1.51 -35.56
CA GLU A 500 -38.85 -1.63 -34.74
C GLU A 500 -39.39 -0.25 -34.32
N PRO A 501 -40.71 -0.06 -34.36
CA PRO A 501 -41.37 1.10 -33.76
C PRO A 501 -41.74 0.84 -32.29
N ALA A 502 -41.82 1.92 -31.50
CA ALA A 502 -42.28 1.93 -30.12
C ALA A 502 -43.27 3.08 -29.90
N THR A 503 -44.47 2.76 -29.41
CA THR A 503 -45.48 3.74 -28.97
C THR A 503 -45.24 4.05 -27.48
N ASP A 504 -46.25 4.01 -26.62
CA ASP A 504 -46.15 4.23 -25.18
C ASP A 504 -45.37 3.15 -24.40
N VAL A 505 -45.17 1.96 -24.98
CA VAL A 505 -44.36 0.89 -24.38
C VAL A 505 -42.91 1.01 -24.86
N SER A 506 -41.96 0.99 -23.91
CA SER A 506 -40.53 1.09 -24.22
C SER A 506 -40.00 -0.17 -24.89
N ARG A 507 -39.12 0.01 -25.87
CA ARG A 507 -38.37 -1.07 -26.52
C ARG A 507 -36.88 -0.85 -26.37
N VAL A 508 -36.12 -1.92 -26.58
CA VAL A 508 -34.67 -1.97 -26.40
C VAL A 508 -34.03 -2.55 -27.64
N PHE A 509 -32.93 -1.95 -28.08
CA PHE A 509 -31.96 -2.59 -28.97
C PHE A 509 -30.65 -2.81 -28.21
N SER A 510 -30.12 -4.03 -28.24
CA SER A 510 -28.77 -4.36 -27.78
C SER A 510 -28.21 -5.46 -28.65
N SER A 511 -26.90 -5.46 -28.88
CA SER A 511 -26.27 -6.44 -29.76
C SER A 511 -24.79 -6.64 -29.43
N VAL A 512 -24.31 -7.85 -29.64
CA VAL A 512 -22.87 -8.16 -29.69
C VAL A 512 -22.55 -8.57 -31.12
N ILE A 513 -21.65 -7.84 -31.75
CA ILE A 513 -21.31 -7.98 -33.17
C ILE A 513 -19.85 -8.39 -33.27
N ASP A 514 -19.61 -9.60 -33.76
CA ASP A 514 -18.27 -10.06 -34.06
C ASP A 514 -17.69 -9.31 -35.27
N MET A 515 -16.42 -8.93 -35.15
CA MET A 515 -15.61 -8.33 -36.20
C MET A 515 -14.31 -9.16 -36.33
N PRO A 516 -14.22 -10.06 -37.32
CA PRO A 516 -13.04 -10.90 -37.51
C PRO A 516 -11.79 -10.08 -37.86
N ALA A 517 -10.63 -10.61 -37.49
CA ALA A 517 -9.33 -10.03 -37.82
C ALA A 517 -9.20 -9.72 -39.33
N GLY A 518 -8.60 -8.57 -39.65
CA GLY A 518 -8.27 -8.22 -41.04
C GLY A 518 -9.44 -7.79 -41.93
N ARG A 519 -10.65 -7.55 -41.38
CA ARG A 519 -11.81 -7.07 -42.17
C ARG A 519 -11.86 -5.55 -42.42
N GLY A 520 -10.82 -4.80 -42.06
CA GLY A 520 -10.65 -3.38 -42.38
C GLY A 520 -11.55 -2.45 -41.54
N HIS A 521 -12.86 -2.50 -41.72
CA HIS A 521 -13.80 -1.74 -40.90
C HIS A 521 -15.21 -2.36 -40.83
N VAL A 522 -15.93 -2.03 -39.75
CA VAL A 522 -17.38 -2.27 -39.60
C VAL A 522 -18.06 -0.93 -39.38
N THR A 523 -19.12 -0.67 -40.15
CA THR A 523 -19.95 0.52 -40.02
C THR A 523 -21.32 0.14 -39.46
N LEU A 524 -21.70 0.77 -38.37
CA LEU A 524 -23.04 0.70 -37.78
C LEU A 524 -23.75 2.02 -38.00
N THR A 525 -24.94 1.97 -38.58
CA THR A 525 -25.77 3.15 -38.83
C THR A 525 -27.07 3.00 -38.06
N PHE A 526 -27.37 3.98 -37.21
CA PHE A 526 -28.57 4.04 -36.39
C PHE A 526 -29.44 5.19 -36.88
N ASN A 527 -30.57 4.87 -37.50
CA ASN A 527 -31.57 5.83 -37.94
C ASN A 527 -32.69 5.87 -36.91
N VAL A 528 -32.92 7.05 -36.34
CA VAL A 528 -34.05 7.29 -35.46
C VAL A 528 -35.03 8.23 -36.15
N SER A 529 -36.31 7.91 -36.07
CA SER A 529 -37.38 8.76 -36.57
C SER A 529 -38.54 8.76 -35.58
N SER A 530 -39.21 9.91 -35.47
CA SER A 530 -40.36 10.07 -34.60
C SER A 530 -41.53 10.64 -35.38
N ALA A 531 -42.73 10.09 -35.15
CA ALA A 531 -43.96 10.49 -35.81
C ALA A 531 -45.10 10.64 -34.79
N GLY A 532 -45.86 11.73 -34.90
CA GLY A 532 -47.11 11.91 -34.17
C GLY A 532 -48.31 11.62 -35.07
N ALA A 533 -49.39 11.08 -34.51
CA ALA A 533 -50.64 10.95 -35.26
C ALA A 533 -51.16 12.33 -35.70
N ASN A 534 -51.87 12.38 -36.84
CA ASN A 534 -52.53 13.59 -37.35
C ASN A 534 -51.60 14.81 -37.54
N ASN A 535 -50.31 14.60 -37.89
CA ASN A 535 -49.28 15.64 -38.02
C ASN A 535 -49.01 16.45 -36.74
N TRP A 536 -49.35 15.91 -35.57
CA TRP A 536 -48.98 16.52 -34.29
C TRP A 536 -47.50 16.35 -33.99
N THR A 537 -46.92 17.34 -33.31
CA THR A 537 -45.52 17.31 -32.87
C THR A 537 -45.28 16.10 -31.98
N PRO A 538 -44.40 15.16 -32.36
CA PRO A 538 -44.20 13.94 -31.58
C PRO A 538 -43.46 14.22 -30.27
N THR A 539 -43.81 13.45 -29.23
CA THR A 539 -43.04 13.35 -27.99
C THR A 539 -42.48 11.94 -27.86
N THR A 540 -41.17 11.83 -27.99
CA THR A 540 -40.45 10.55 -28.02
C THR A 540 -39.17 10.65 -27.23
N TYR A 541 -38.69 9.51 -26.75
CA TYR A 541 -37.47 9.39 -25.99
C TYR A 541 -36.61 8.29 -26.62
N ILE A 542 -35.30 8.56 -26.71
CA ILE A 542 -34.27 7.56 -26.98
C ILE A 542 -33.07 7.86 -26.07
N SER A 543 -32.45 6.83 -25.50
CA SER A 543 -31.21 6.96 -24.74
C SER A 543 -30.03 7.21 -25.67
N ASP A 544 -28.92 7.70 -25.12
CA ASP A 544 -27.69 7.87 -25.90
C ASP A 544 -27.15 6.52 -26.38
N LEU A 545 -26.47 6.54 -27.52
CA LEU A 545 -25.78 5.37 -28.05
C LEU A 545 -24.41 5.24 -27.36
N LEU A 546 -24.13 4.06 -26.82
CA LEU A 546 -22.80 3.65 -26.41
C LEU A 546 -22.35 2.51 -27.32
N VAL A 547 -21.11 2.58 -27.81
CA VAL A 547 -20.46 1.49 -28.54
C VAL A 547 -19.16 1.16 -27.85
N VAL A 548 -18.99 -0.11 -27.50
CA VAL A 548 -17.80 -0.64 -26.84
C VAL A 548 -17.11 -1.62 -27.78
N VAL A 549 -15.81 -1.46 -28.02
CA VAL A 549 -15.01 -2.37 -28.82
C VAL A 549 -13.97 -3.00 -27.92
N MET A 550 -13.90 -4.32 -27.93
CA MET A 550 -12.92 -5.09 -27.16
C MET A 550 -12.37 -6.25 -27.98
N LYS A 551 -11.23 -6.80 -27.53
CA LYS A 551 -10.69 -8.05 -28.08
C LYS A 551 -11.70 -9.17 -27.82
N LYS A 552 -12.02 -9.98 -28.83
CA LYS A 552 -12.84 -11.17 -28.67
C LYS A 552 -12.09 -12.16 -27.78
N SER A 553 -12.71 -12.56 -26.67
CA SER A 553 -12.08 -13.39 -25.65
C SER A 553 -11.61 -14.74 -26.23
N THR A 554 -10.40 -15.15 -25.85
CA THR A 554 -9.88 -16.52 -26.03
C THR A 554 -10.09 -17.38 -24.78
N ALA A 555 -11.14 -17.12 -24.01
CA ALA A 555 -11.51 -17.97 -22.88
C ALA A 555 -11.72 -19.41 -23.40
N GLY A 556 -10.87 -20.34 -22.92
CA GLY A 556 -10.94 -21.76 -23.29
C GLY A 556 -9.85 -22.29 -24.24
N ILE A 557 -8.86 -21.49 -24.65
CA ILE A 557 -7.70 -22.05 -25.38
C ILE A 557 -6.75 -22.69 -24.36
N SER A 558 -6.77 -24.03 -24.30
CA SER A 558 -5.71 -24.83 -23.68
C SER A 558 -4.80 -25.36 -24.77
N ILE A 559 -3.50 -25.33 -24.52
CA ILE A 559 -2.47 -25.91 -25.39
C ILE A 559 -1.92 -27.10 -24.60
N SER A 560 -2.06 -28.31 -25.16
CA SER A 560 -1.54 -29.56 -24.60
C SER A 560 -0.03 -29.65 -24.76
#